data_AF-Q1ZW59-F1
#
_entry.id   AF-Q1ZW59-F1
#
_cell.length_a   1.000
_cell.length_b   1.000
_cell.length_c   1.000
_cell.angle_alpha   90.00
_cell.angle_beta   90.00
_cell.angle_gamma   90.00
#
_symmetry.space_group_name_H-M   'P 1'
#
loop_
_entity.id
_entity.type
_entity.pdbx_description
1 polymer ?
#
loop_
_entity_poly.entity_id
_entity_poly.type
_entity_poly.pdbx_seq_one_letter_code
_entity_poly.pdbx_strand_id
1 'polypeptide(L)'
;MENEVKVNIEANHATLAGHSFHHEIATAISLGLFGSIDANRGDPQLGWDTDQFPVSVEENTLVMYEILKAGGFTTGGLNFDAHVRRQSIDNSDLFTGHIGAMDVMAKSLLNAADLLKDDKLSQHVAERYKGWSQPLGQEILSGNLSLAALTDRAITNNFQPKPISGQQETLENVVNRYIYK
;
A
#
# COMPACT_ATOMS: atom_id res chain seq x y z
N MET A 1 4.24 4.04 24.27
CA MET A 1 4.75 3.58 22.95
C MET A 1 3.77 3.84 21.81
N GLU A 2 2.56 3.28 21.77
CA GLU A 2 1.65 3.39 20.58
C GLU A 2 1.33 4.84 20.14
N ASN A 3 1.30 5.80 21.07
CA ASN A 3 1.07 7.23 20.78
C ASN A 3 2.36 8.07 20.74
N GLU A 4 3.52 7.45 20.96
CA GLU A 4 4.80 8.14 21.13
C GLU A 4 5.82 7.77 20.05
N VAL A 5 5.64 6.60 19.42
CA VAL A 5 6.56 6.05 18.43
C VAL A 5 5.81 5.82 17.12
N LYS A 6 6.45 6.21 16.02
CA LYS A 6 6.06 5.88 14.65
C LYS A 6 7.12 4.99 14.03
N VAL A 7 6.76 4.23 13.01
CA VAL A 7 7.69 3.37 12.27
C VAL A 7 8.28 4.13 11.08
N ASN A 8 9.56 3.88 10.83
CA ASN A 8 10.23 4.18 9.58
C ASN A 8 10.29 2.89 8.77
N ILE A 9 9.67 2.86 7.60
CA ILE A 9 9.52 1.62 6.81
C ILE A 9 10.49 1.67 5.64
N GLU A 10 11.24 0.60 5.49
CA GLU A 10 12.19 0.42 4.40
C GLU A 10 11.75 -0.70 3.46
N ALA A 11 11.86 -0.47 2.15
CA ALA A 11 11.39 -1.41 1.14
C ALA A 11 12.16 -2.74 1.15
N ASN A 12 13.49 -2.72 1.28
CA ASN A 12 14.28 -3.95 1.32
C ASN A 12 13.95 -4.77 2.58
N HIS A 13 13.85 -4.14 3.75
CA HIS A 13 13.41 -4.79 4.99
C HIS A 13 12.02 -5.44 4.87
N ALA A 14 11.05 -4.74 4.27
CA ALA A 14 9.71 -5.29 4.05
C ALA A 14 9.77 -6.59 3.24
N THR A 15 10.49 -6.57 2.11
CA THR A 15 10.62 -7.76 1.24
C THR A 15 11.39 -8.89 1.90
N LEU A 16 12.40 -8.59 2.72
CA LEU A 16 13.18 -9.59 3.47
C LEU A 16 12.33 -10.29 4.54
N ALA A 17 11.33 -9.61 5.10
CA ALA A 17 10.33 -10.18 6.00
C ALA A 17 9.23 -10.98 5.27
N GLY A 18 9.26 -11.03 3.92
CA GLY A 18 8.24 -11.72 3.11
C GLY A 18 6.99 -10.88 2.87
N HIS A 19 7.07 -9.56 3.01
CA HIS A 19 5.97 -8.63 2.76
C HIS A 19 6.29 -7.73 1.57
N SER A 20 5.27 -7.29 0.82
CA SER A 20 5.49 -6.22 -0.15
C SER A 20 5.69 -4.89 0.59
N PHE A 21 6.42 -3.95 -0.01
CA PHE A 21 6.57 -2.63 0.58
C PHE A 21 5.21 -1.92 0.75
N HIS A 22 4.31 -2.07 -0.24
CA HIS A 22 2.94 -1.58 -0.17
C HIS A 22 2.14 -2.14 1.03
N HIS A 23 2.33 -3.42 1.36
CA HIS A 23 1.69 -4.04 2.52
C HIS A 23 2.11 -3.38 3.83
N GLU A 24 3.42 -3.25 4.08
CA GLU A 24 3.94 -2.66 5.32
C GLU A 24 3.46 -1.20 5.49
N ILE A 25 3.41 -0.44 4.39
CA ILE A 25 2.91 0.94 4.37
C ILE A 25 1.43 0.99 4.73
N ALA A 26 0.59 0.18 4.06
CA ALA A 26 -0.84 0.13 4.34
C ALA A 26 -1.14 -0.30 5.79
N THR A 27 -0.40 -1.30 6.28
CA THR A 27 -0.50 -1.76 7.67
C THR A 27 -0.15 -0.64 8.66
N ALA A 28 1.00 0.01 8.51
CA ALA A 28 1.40 1.10 9.40
C ALA A 28 0.42 2.29 9.36
N ILE A 29 -0.13 2.62 8.18
CA ILE A 29 -1.16 3.67 8.05
C ILE A 29 -2.43 3.26 8.81
N SER A 30 -2.93 2.04 8.60
CA SER A 30 -4.17 1.55 9.23
C SER A 30 -4.09 1.49 10.76
N LEU A 31 -2.89 1.21 11.29
CA LEU A 31 -2.61 1.19 12.72
C LEU A 31 -2.28 2.59 13.28
N GLY A 32 -2.23 3.61 12.41
CA GLY A 32 -1.84 4.97 12.79
C GLY A 32 -0.38 5.08 13.22
N LEU A 33 0.49 4.16 12.82
CA LEU A 33 1.91 4.10 13.18
C LEU A 33 2.84 4.64 12.08
N PHE A 34 2.33 4.98 10.91
CA PHE A 34 3.13 5.52 9.80
C PHE A 34 3.88 6.80 10.21
N GLY A 35 5.21 6.81 10.01
CA GLY A 35 6.07 7.94 10.32
C GLY A 35 6.82 8.48 9.10
N SER A 36 7.70 7.65 8.53
CA SER A 36 8.58 7.99 7.42
C SER A 36 8.92 6.73 6.61
N ILE A 37 9.60 6.89 5.46
CA ILE A 37 10.11 5.76 4.71
C ILE A 37 11.57 5.91 4.30
N ASP A 38 12.23 4.76 4.18
CA ASP A 38 13.50 4.60 3.48
C ASP A 38 13.22 4.02 2.09
N ALA A 39 13.45 4.86 1.07
CA ALA A 39 13.19 4.57 -0.33
C ALA A 39 14.40 3.87 -0.95
N ASN A 40 14.42 2.54 -0.85
CA ASN A 40 15.36 1.66 -1.51
C ASN A 40 14.63 0.50 -2.19
N ARG A 41 15.35 -0.57 -2.54
CA ARG A 41 14.78 -1.84 -2.97
C ARG A 41 15.73 -3.00 -2.66
N GLY A 42 15.13 -4.17 -2.51
CA GLY A 42 15.81 -5.45 -2.51
C GLY A 42 16.01 -6.08 -3.89
N ASP A 43 16.62 -7.26 -3.86
CA ASP A 43 16.47 -8.25 -4.91
C ASP A 43 15.69 -9.44 -4.32
N PRO A 44 14.47 -9.74 -4.81
CA PRO A 44 13.65 -10.84 -4.27
C PRO A 44 14.31 -12.23 -4.35
N GLN A 45 15.37 -12.39 -5.15
CA GLN A 45 16.12 -13.64 -5.27
C GLN A 45 17.31 -13.72 -4.29
N LEU A 46 17.60 -12.64 -3.56
CA LEU A 46 18.71 -12.55 -2.61
C LEU A 46 18.15 -12.41 -1.19
N GLY A 47 18.45 -13.37 -0.32
CA GLY A 47 17.96 -13.40 1.06
C GLY A 47 18.75 -12.51 2.02
N TRP A 48 19.26 -11.37 1.55
CA TRP A 48 19.97 -10.39 2.36
C TRP A 48 19.70 -8.98 1.84
N ASP A 49 20.09 -8.00 2.66
CA ASP A 49 19.84 -6.60 2.39
C ASP A 49 20.80 -6.05 1.32
N THR A 50 20.23 -5.44 0.27
CA THR A 50 21.00 -4.98 -0.88
C THR A 50 21.00 -3.47 -1.05
N ASP A 51 20.09 -2.75 -0.41
CA ASP A 51 20.00 -1.28 -0.39
C ASP A 51 20.18 -0.64 -1.76
N GLN A 52 19.51 -1.17 -2.77
CA GLN A 52 19.58 -0.62 -4.11
C GLN A 52 18.70 0.63 -4.20
N PHE A 53 19.12 1.59 -5.01
CA PHE A 53 18.22 2.68 -5.38
C PHE A 53 16.92 2.14 -5.99
N PRO A 54 15.76 2.73 -5.68
CA PRO A 54 14.48 2.33 -6.25
C PRO A 54 14.48 2.59 -7.75
N VAL A 55 13.93 1.64 -8.51
CA VAL A 55 13.87 1.73 -9.98
C VAL A 55 12.49 1.43 -10.56
N SER A 56 11.55 0.92 -9.76
CA SER A 56 10.21 0.58 -10.22
C SER A 56 9.23 1.70 -9.90
N VAL A 57 8.68 2.30 -10.96
CA VAL A 57 7.57 3.25 -10.84
C VAL A 57 6.30 2.49 -10.46
N GLU A 58 6.14 1.25 -10.93
CA GLU A 58 4.99 0.39 -10.70
C GLU A 58 4.79 0.12 -9.21
N GLU A 59 5.83 -0.36 -8.52
CA GLU A 59 5.80 -0.63 -7.09
C GLU A 59 5.54 0.65 -6.28
N ASN A 60 6.31 1.70 -6.56
CA ASN A 60 6.26 2.93 -5.78
C ASN A 60 4.99 3.76 -6.03
N THR A 61 4.28 3.56 -7.16
CA THR A 61 3.00 4.26 -7.41
C THR A 61 1.95 3.85 -6.38
N LEU A 62 1.84 2.56 -6.05
CA LEU A 62 0.87 2.09 -5.06
C LEU A 62 1.28 2.50 -3.63
N VAL A 63 2.57 2.50 -3.32
CA VAL A 63 3.10 3.01 -2.04
C VAL A 63 2.74 4.49 -1.87
N MET A 64 3.04 5.33 -2.86
CA MET A 64 2.73 6.76 -2.81
C MET A 64 1.21 7.00 -2.78
N TYR A 65 0.42 6.15 -3.43
CA TYR A 65 -1.04 6.22 -3.38
C TYR A 65 -1.57 6.04 -1.95
N GLU A 66 -1.10 5.04 -1.20
CA GLU A 66 -1.51 4.86 0.22
C GLU A 66 -1.08 6.04 1.08
N ILE A 67 0.18 6.51 0.92
CA ILE A 67 0.72 7.64 1.68
C ILE A 67 -0.12 8.91 1.42
N LEU A 68 -0.40 9.23 0.16
CA LEU A 68 -1.22 10.39 -0.20
C LEU A 68 -2.66 10.24 0.31
N LYS A 69 -3.26 9.05 0.18
CA LYS A 69 -4.61 8.77 0.67
C LYS A 69 -4.72 8.96 2.19
N ALA A 70 -3.66 8.65 2.93
CA ALA A 70 -3.56 8.85 4.37
C ALA A 70 -3.28 10.31 4.79
N GLY A 71 -3.12 11.24 3.84
CA GLY A 71 -2.86 12.65 4.11
C GLY A 71 -1.39 13.07 3.96
N GLY A 72 -0.51 12.20 3.49
CA GLY A 72 0.89 12.49 3.22
C GLY A 72 1.80 12.43 4.45
N PHE A 73 3.06 12.87 4.27
CA PHE A 73 4.02 12.99 5.37
C PHE A 73 3.72 14.19 6.27
N THR A 74 3.98 14.04 7.56
CA THR A 74 3.92 15.15 8.53
C THR A 74 5.33 15.62 8.91
N THR A 75 6.12 14.73 9.51
CA THR A 75 7.51 14.98 9.93
C THR A 75 8.52 14.01 9.31
N GLY A 76 8.03 13.05 8.51
CA GLY A 76 8.86 12.12 7.75
C GLY A 76 9.12 12.57 6.32
N GLY A 77 9.70 11.69 5.51
CA GLY A 77 9.93 11.93 4.10
C GLY A 77 10.42 10.70 3.36
N LEU A 78 11.08 10.95 2.24
CA LEU A 78 11.73 9.96 1.40
C LEU A 78 13.23 10.00 1.68
N ASN A 79 13.71 9.19 2.62
CA ASN A 79 15.14 9.04 2.83
C ASN A 79 15.69 8.00 1.84
N PHE A 80 16.73 8.31 1.08
CA PHE A 80 17.36 7.32 0.19
C PHE A 80 18.40 6.53 0.98
N ASP A 81 17.94 5.57 1.80
CA ASP A 81 18.82 4.59 2.45
C ASP A 81 19.26 3.54 1.43
N ALA A 82 20.08 3.99 0.49
CA ALA A 82 20.50 3.23 -0.67
C ALA A 82 21.95 3.56 -0.99
N HIS A 83 22.67 2.58 -1.55
CA HIS A 83 24.06 2.76 -1.94
C HIS A 83 24.30 2.40 -3.41
N VAL A 84 25.36 2.96 -3.99
CA VAL A 84 25.84 2.55 -5.31
C VAL A 84 26.34 1.11 -5.26
N ARG A 85 26.27 0.39 -6.38
CA ARG A 85 26.75 -0.98 -6.44
C ARG A 85 28.27 -0.99 -6.30
N ARG A 86 28.85 -2.08 -5.78
CA ARG A 86 30.31 -2.20 -5.59
C ARG A 86 31.13 -1.93 -6.86
N GLN A 87 30.55 -2.18 -8.04
CA GLN A 87 31.19 -1.96 -9.34
C GLN A 87 30.95 -0.55 -9.92
N SER A 88 30.01 0.20 -9.35
CA SER A 88 29.74 1.61 -9.67
C SER A 88 30.67 2.48 -8.82
N ILE A 89 31.92 2.61 -9.30
CA ILE A 89 33.04 3.20 -8.57
C ILE A 89 33.35 4.64 -8.97
N ASP A 90 32.73 5.15 -10.03
CA ASP A 90 32.96 6.51 -10.47
C ASP A 90 32.18 7.48 -9.57
N ASN A 91 32.76 8.64 -9.26
CA ASN A 91 32.08 9.63 -8.42
C ASN A 91 30.71 10.06 -9.00
N SER A 92 30.55 10.02 -10.33
CA SER A 92 29.28 10.30 -11.01
C SER A 92 28.19 9.29 -10.71
N ASP A 93 28.52 8.08 -10.28
CA ASP A 93 27.53 7.04 -10.00
C ASP A 93 26.66 7.38 -8.79
N LEU A 94 27.22 8.09 -7.79
CA LEU A 94 26.46 8.58 -6.65
C LEU A 94 25.35 9.55 -7.10
N PHE A 95 25.68 10.46 -8.02
CA PHE A 95 24.70 11.40 -8.58
C PHE A 95 23.68 10.67 -9.43
N THR A 96 24.12 9.79 -10.34
CA THR A 96 23.24 9.02 -11.22
C THR A 96 22.25 8.18 -10.42
N GLY A 97 22.70 7.52 -9.35
CA GLY A 97 21.83 6.71 -8.47
C GLY A 97 20.74 7.54 -7.80
N HIS A 98 21.11 8.68 -7.20
CA HIS A 98 20.13 9.57 -6.55
C HIS A 98 19.18 10.23 -7.56
N ILE A 99 19.68 10.69 -8.71
CA ILE A 99 18.84 11.29 -9.75
C ILE A 99 17.79 10.28 -10.22
N GLY A 100 18.22 9.06 -10.55
CA GLY A 100 17.29 8.01 -10.99
C GLY A 100 16.24 7.68 -9.92
N ALA A 101 16.66 7.58 -8.65
CA ALA A 101 15.75 7.33 -7.53
C ALA A 101 14.74 8.47 -7.33
N MET A 102 15.19 9.73 -7.38
CA MET A 102 14.35 10.91 -7.28
C MET A 102 13.34 10.97 -8.44
N ASP A 103 13.77 10.69 -9.67
CA ASP A 103 12.90 10.67 -10.85
C ASP A 103 11.82 9.58 -10.74
N VAL A 104 12.19 8.38 -10.28
CA VAL A 104 11.24 7.27 -10.04
C VAL A 104 10.20 7.68 -9.00
N MET A 105 10.63 8.17 -7.84
CA MET A 105 9.71 8.58 -6.78
C MET A 105 8.84 9.76 -7.19
N ALA A 106 9.38 10.73 -7.94
CA ALA A 106 8.62 11.85 -8.47
C ALA A 106 7.54 11.39 -9.46
N LYS A 107 7.88 10.49 -10.39
CA LYS A 107 6.93 9.92 -11.34
C LYS A 107 5.85 9.09 -10.64
N SER A 108 6.23 8.27 -9.65
CA SER A 108 5.29 7.51 -8.82
C SER A 108 4.33 8.42 -8.05
N LEU A 109 4.82 9.52 -7.48
CA LEU A 109 4.00 10.53 -6.80
C LEU A 109 2.96 11.13 -7.75
N LEU A 110 3.36 11.55 -8.95
CA LEU A 110 2.44 12.13 -9.94
C LEU A 110 1.38 11.13 -10.39
N ASN A 111 1.78 9.89 -10.68
CA ASN A 111 0.87 8.82 -11.07
C ASN A 111 -0.12 8.49 -9.93
N ALA A 112 0.35 8.42 -8.68
CA ALA A 112 -0.47 8.20 -7.51
C ALA A 112 -1.49 9.32 -7.30
N ALA A 113 -1.06 10.58 -7.41
CA ALA A 113 -1.93 11.74 -7.31
C ALA A 113 -3.03 11.73 -8.39
N ASP A 114 -2.71 11.32 -9.62
CA ASP A 114 -3.69 11.16 -10.68
C ASP A 114 -4.66 10.00 -10.44
N LEU A 115 -4.17 8.87 -9.91
CA LEU A 115 -4.99 7.73 -9.52
C LEU A 115 -6.01 8.12 -8.43
N LEU A 116 -5.59 8.94 -7.48
CA LEU A 116 -6.43 9.47 -6.38
C LEU A 116 -7.54 10.42 -6.83
N LYS A 117 -7.40 11.14 -7.95
CA LYS A 117 -8.43 12.07 -8.42
C LYS A 117 -9.77 11.39 -8.75
N ASP A 118 -9.71 10.19 -9.31
CA ASP A 118 -10.88 9.39 -9.71
C ASP A 118 -11.06 8.15 -8.79
N ASP A 119 -10.20 7.99 -7.79
CA ASP A 119 -10.06 6.90 -6.82
C ASP A 119 -10.97 5.66 -7.03
N LYS A 120 -10.77 5.00 -8.18
CA LYS A 120 -11.59 3.84 -8.57
C LYS A 120 -11.35 2.65 -7.66
N LEU A 121 -10.16 2.56 -7.07
CA LEU A 121 -9.80 1.50 -6.13
C LEU A 121 -10.64 1.62 -4.86
N SER A 122 -10.71 2.80 -4.24
CA SER A 122 -11.55 3.00 -3.06
C SER A 122 -13.03 2.90 -3.36
N GLN A 123 -13.49 3.37 -4.53
CA GLN A 123 -14.88 3.19 -4.95
C GLN A 123 -15.25 1.71 -5.05
N HIS A 124 -14.38 0.88 -5.64
CA HIS A 124 -14.60 -0.56 -5.72
C HIS A 124 -14.63 -1.23 -4.35
N VAL A 125 -13.74 -0.83 -3.42
CA VAL A 125 -13.78 -1.30 -2.03
C VAL A 125 -15.10 -0.90 -1.37
N ALA A 126 -15.52 0.36 -1.46
CA ALA A 126 -16.78 0.82 -0.87
C ALA A 126 -17.99 0.05 -1.41
N GLU A 127 -18.04 -0.17 -2.72
CA GLU A 127 -19.10 -0.95 -3.38
C GLU A 127 -19.09 -2.42 -2.92
N ARG A 128 -17.90 -3.05 -2.83
CA ARG A 128 -17.75 -4.43 -2.36
C ARG A 128 -18.25 -4.62 -0.93
N TYR A 129 -18.02 -3.64 -0.06
CA TYR A 129 -18.36 -3.72 1.36
C TYR A 129 -19.67 -2.99 1.73
N LYS A 130 -20.45 -2.47 0.75
CA LYS A 130 -21.68 -1.69 1.00
C LYS A 130 -22.74 -2.39 1.86
N GLY A 131 -22.73 -3.73 1.88
CA GLY A 131 -23.64 -4.53 2.70
C GLY A 131 -23.45 -4.30 4.21
N TRP A 132 -22.26 -3.90 4.64
CA TRP A 132 -21.98 -3.58 6.04
C TRP A 132 -22.64 -2.29 6.51
N SER A 133 -22.94 -1.37 5.59
CA SER A 133 -23.70 -0.14 5.87
C SER A 133 -25.21 -0.35 5.93
N GLN A 134 -25.71 -1.57 5.63
CA GLN A 134 -27.13 -1.91 5.69
C GLN A 134 -27.54 -2.33 7.11
N PRO A 135 -28.85 -2.36 7.44
CA PRO A 135 -29.32 -2.63 8.80
C PRO A 135 -28.70 -3.86 9.46
N LEU A 136 -28.67 -5.01 8.77
CA LEU A 136 -28.05 -6.24 9.31
C LEU A 136 -26.55 -6.07 9.56
N GLY A 137 -25.83 -5.43 8.65
CA GLY A 137 -24.40 -5.17 8.81
C GLY A 137 -24.11 -4.29 10.03
N GLN A 138 -24.92 -3.26 10.24
CA GLN A 138 -24.81 -2.38 11.40
C GLN A 138 -25.19 -3.08 12.72
N GLU A 139 -26.23 -3.92 12.73
CA GLU A 139 -26.59 -4.73 13.90
C GLU A 139 -25.46 -5.70 14.31
N ILE A 140 -24.75 -6.26 13.33
CA ILE A 140 -23.56 -7.11 13.56
C ILE A 140 -22.40 -6.26 14.11
N LEU A 141 -22.06 -5.15 13.44
CA LEU A 141 -20.92 -4.30 13.81
C LEU A 141 -21.09 -3.65 15.20
N SER A 142 -22.32 -3.36 15.60
CA SER A 142 -22.60 -2.80 16.93
C SER A 142 -22.56 -3.85 18.05
N GLY A 143 -22.38 -5.14 17.72
CA GLY A 143 -22.39 -6.24 18.70
C GLY A 143 -23.77 -6.57 19.26
N ASN A 144 -24.85 -6.09 18.63
CA ASN A 144 -26.22 -6.30 19.12
C ASN A 144 -26.80 -7.68 18.75
N LEU A 145 -26.12 -8.43 17.88
CA LEU A 145 -26.51 -9.78 17.50
C LEU A 145 -25.54 -10.82 18.05
N SER A 146 -26.07 -11.75 18.83
CA SER A 146 -25.33 -12.94 19.25
C SER A 146 -25.21 -13.95 18.10
N LEU A 147 -24.26 -14.88 18.21
CA LEU A 147 -24.11 -15.99 17.27
C LEU A 147 -25.39 -16.84 17.15
N ALA A 148 -26.13 -17.01 18.25
CA ALA A 148 -27.41 -17.73 18.24
C ALA A 148 -28.46 -16.98 17.42
N ALA A 149 -28.62 -15.68 17.63
CA ALA A 149 -29.57 -14.85 16.87
C ALA A 149 -29.22 -14.81 15.36
N LEU A 150 -27.93 -14.76 15.02
CA LEU A 150 -27.48 -14.85 13.62
C LEU A 150 -27.80 -16.20 12.99
N THR A 151 -27.63 -17.29 13.75
CA THR A 151 -27.94 -18.65 13.29
C THR A 151 -29.43 -18.79 13.00
N ASP A 152 -30.29 -18.38 13.95
CA ASP A 152 -31.74 -18.41 13.77
C ASP A 152 -32.16 -17.58 12.55
N ARG A 153 -31.64 -16.36 12.43
CA ARG A 153 -31.92 -15.48 11.29
C ARG A 153 -31.50 -16.09 9.95
N ALA A 154 -30.34 -16.76 9.90
CA ALA A 154 -29.86 -17.41 8.69
C ALA A 154 -30.76 -18.59 8.29
N ILE A 155 -31.19 -19.41 9.25
CA ILE A 155 -32.08 -20.54 9.02
C ILE A 155 -33.48 -20.06 8.61
N THR A 156 -34.10 -19.15 9.37
CA THR A 156 -35.45 -18.65 9.12
C THR A 156 -35.58 -17.98 7.75
N ASN A 157 -34.56 -17.21 7.35
CA ASN A 157 -34.58 -16.53 6.06
C ASN A 157 -34.06 -17.39 4.90
N ASN A 158 -33.69 -18.66 5.14
CA ASN A 158 -33.01 -19.52 4.17
C ASN A 158 -31.86 -18.77 3.48
N PHE A 159 -30.98 -18.17 4.28
CA PHE A 159 -29.98 -17.23 3.80
C PHE A 159 -28.95 -17.92 2.91
N GLN A 160 -28.89 -17.50 1.64
CA GLN A 160 -27.98 -18.04 0.62
C GLN A 160 -27.05 -16.93 0.12
N PRO A 161 -25.91 -16.69 0.79
CA PRO A 161 -24.98 -15.66 0.37
C PRO A 161 -24.42 -15.99 -1.01
N LYS A 162 -24.39 -15.01 -1.90
CA LYS A 162 -23.78 -15.13 -3.23
C LYS A 162 -22.47 -14.34 -3.25
N PRO A 163 -21.32 -14.98 -3.52
CA PRO A 163 -20.07 -14.26 -3.62
C PRO A 163 -20.11 -13.28 -4.80
N ILE A 164 -19.41 -12.16 -4.64
CA ILE A 164 -19.21 -11.16 -5.70
C ILE A 164 -17.75 -11.16 -6.13
N SER A 165 -17.52 -10.99 -7.43
CA SER A 165 -16.19 -10.97 -8.03
C SER A 165 -15.30 -9.90 -7.37
N GLY A 166 -14.03 -10.25 -7.16
CA GLY A 166 -13.00 -9.30 -6.70
C GLY A 166 -12.52 -8.34 -7.79
N GLN A 167 -12.67 -8.73 -9.07
CA GLN A 167 -12.24 -7.96 -10.25
C GLN A 167 -10.75 -7.58 -10.26
N GLN A 168 -9.87 -8.43 -9.73
CA GLN A 168 -8.44 -8.13 -9.58
C GLN A 168 -7.78 -7.68 -10.90
N GLU A 169 -7.99 -8.43 -11.99
CA GLU A 169 -7.38 -8.13 -13.29
C GLU A 169 -7.89 -6.79 -13.85
N THR A 170 -9.12 -6.41 -13.52
CA THR A 170 -9.67 -5.10 -13.91
C THR A 170 -9.00 -3.99 -13.12
N LEU A 171 -8.79 -4.17 -11.82
CA LEU A 171 -8.15 -3.19 -10.94
C LEU A 171 -6.66 -3.02 -11.26
N GLU A 172 -5.95 -4.10 -11.56
CA GLU A 172 -4.56 -4.04 -12.04
C GLU A 172 -4.48 -3.23 -13.35
N ASN A 173 -5.41 -3.45 -14.27
CA ASN A 173 -5.50 -2.66 -15.50
C ASN A 173 -5.89 -1.20 -15.26
N VAL A 174 -6.65 -0.90 -14.20
CA VAL A 174 -6.87 0.49 -13.79
C VAL A 174 -5.55 1.12 -13.40
N VAL A 175 -4.76 0.50 -12.52
CA VAL A 175 -3.46 1.02 -12.07
C VAL A 175 -2.48 1.18 -13.25
N ASN A 176 -2.37 0.19 -14.13
CA ASN A 176 -1.50 0.24 -15.32
C ASN A 176 -1.82 1.42 -16.23
N ARG A 177 -3.10 1.78 -16.39
CA ARG A 177 -3.52 2.96 -17.16
C ARG A 177 -3.08 4.29 -16.54
N TYR A 178 -2.61 4.34 -15.29
CA TYR A 178 -2.01 5.55 -14.71
C TYR A 178 -0.49 5.49 -14.77
N ILE A 179 0.10 4.30 -14.70
CA ILE A 179 1.55 4.12 -14.80
C ILE A 179 2.06 4.44 -16.20
N TYR A 180 1.40 3.91 -17.23
CA TYR A 180 1.86 3.93 -18.62
C TYR A 180 1.08 4.90 -19.53
N LYS A 181 0.50 5.98 -18.97
CA LYS A 181 -0.17 7.01 -19.78
C LYS A 181 0.77 7.69 -20.76
#